data_AF-N9TPI5-F1
#
_entry.id   AF-N9TPI5-F1
#
_cell.length_a   1.000
_cell.length_b   1.000
_cell.length_c   1.000
_cell.angle_alpha   90.00
_cell.angle_beta   90.00
_cell.angle_gamma   90.00
#
_symmetry.space_group_name_H-M   'P 1'
#
loop_
_entity.id
_entity.type
_entity.pdbx_description
1 polymer ?
#
loop_
_entity_poly.entity_id
_entity_poly.type
_entity_poly.pdbx_seq_one_letter_code
_entity_poly.pdbx_strand_id
1 'polypeptide(L)'
;MSAKVATAVQRETCTKTVCPCKARCQAFRAEVIKRTIKNHKDIEAAKKAVYVAKRNAEINGDLYAEADPKLIVAIRIRGINGVSPKIKKILKLLRLRQINNAVFIKANASTIKMLRLVDPYVTYGYPTLET
;
A
#
# COMPACT_ATOMS: atom_id res chain seq x y z
N MET A 1 20.31 -21.08 2.46
CA MET A 1 19.91 -19.65 2.43
C MET A 1 18.82 -19.37 3.48
N SER A 2 19.07 -19.75 4.73
CA SER A 2 18.15 -19.59 5.86
C SER A 2 18.79 -18.64 6.87
N ALA A 3 18.16 -17.49 7.11
CA ALA A 3 18.17 -16.71 8.36
C ALA A 3 17.72 -15.26 8.09
N LYS A 4 16.41 -15.03 7.90
CA LYS A 4 15.81 -13.68 8.00
C LYS A 4 14.46 -13.68 8.72
N VAL A 5 14.34 -14.51 9.75
CA VAL A 5 13.33 -14.29 10.79
C VAL A 5 14.10 -14.26 12.11
N ALA A 6 14.64 -13.07 12.44
CA ALA A 6 15.05 -12.80 13.80
C ALA A 6 13.79 -12.92 14.66
N THR A 7 13.69 -14.03 15.37
CA THR A 7 12.65 -14.32 16.35
C THR A 7 12.54 -13.15 17.33
N ALA A 8 11.31 -12.84 17.72
CA ALA A 8 10.93 -11.70 18.56
C ALA A 8 11.58 -11.67 19.97
N VAL A 9 12.49 -12.60 20.27
CA VAL A 9 13.14 -12.85 21.57
C VAL A 9 14.13 -11.73 21.98
N GLN A 10 14.45 -10.77 21.10
CA GLN A 10 15.41 -9.68 21.44
C GLN A 10 14.79 -8.29 21.62
N ARG A 11 13.45 -8.15 21.65
CA ARG A 11 12.81 -6.84 21.93
C ARG A 11 12.62 -6.55 23.41
N GLU A 12 12.60 -7.58 24.26
CA GLU A 12 12.30 -7.46 25.69
C GLU A 12 13.44 -6.81 26.51
N THR A 13 14.68 -6.83 26.03
CA THR A 13 15.86 -6.25 26.73
C THR A 13 16.25 -4.85 26.26
N CYS A 14 15.50 -4.26 25.32
CA CYS A 14 15.75 -2.91 24.82
C CYS A 14 15.12 -1.85 25.75
N THR A 15 15.75 -1.55 26.87
CA THR A 15 15.42 -0.36 27.67
C THR A 15 16.15 0.87 27.11
N LYS A 16 15.66 2.09 27.41
CA LYS A 16 16.29 3.35 26.95
C LYS A 16 17.74 3.53 27.42
N THR A 17 18.15 2.82 28.48
CA THR A 17 19.44 3.01 29.16
C THR A 17 20.53 2.04 28.69
N VAL A 18 20.22 0.81 28.26
CA VAL A 18 21.21 -0.13 27.71
C VAL A 18 20.60 -0.95 26.57
N CYS A 19 20.97 -0.65 25.31
CA CYS A 19 20.67 -1.54 24.16
C CYS A 19 21.95 -2.30 23.80
N PRO A 20 22.00 -3.62 24.04
CA PRO A 20 23.12 -4.47 23.60
C PRO A 20 23.28 -4.48 22.06
N CYS A 21 22.27 -3.97 21.35
CA CYS A 21 22.09 -3.90 19.92
C CYS A 21 22.49 -2.55 19.27
N LYS A 22 23.09 -1.61 20.01
CA LYS A 22 23.21 -0.19 19.60
C LYS A 22 23.81 0.00 18.20
N ALA A 23 24.89 -0.73 17.90
CA ALA A 23 25.54 -0.70 16.59
C ALA A 23 24.61 -1.19 15.46
N ARG A 24 23.86 -2.28 15.67
CA ARG A 24 22.90 -2.82 14.69
C ARG A 24 21.75 -1.84 14.44
N CYS A 25 21.22 -1.24 15.50
CA CYS A 25 20.16 -0.24 15.39
C CYS A 25 20.63 1.04 14.69
N GLN A 26 21.86 1.51 14.96
CA GLN A 26 22.45 2.66 14.29
C GLN A 26 22.71 2.39 12.80
N ALA A 27 23.24 1.20 12.47
CA ALA A 27 23.43 0.78 11.08
C ALA A 27 22.10 0.71 10.31
N PHE A 28 21.06 0.10 10.90
CA PHE A 28 19.72 0.04 10.30
C PHE A 28 19.12 1.44 10.10
N ARG A 29 19.26 2.35 11.08
CA ARG A 29 18.80 3.73 10.94
C ARG A 29 19.51 4.46 9.79
N ALA A 30 20.83 4.34 9.71
CA ALA A 30 21.60 4.95 8.62
C ALA A 30 21.17 4.41 7.24
N GLU A 31 20.88 3.11 7.15
CA GLU A 31 20.36 2.48 5.93
C GLU A 31 18.94 2.97 5.58
N VAL A 32 18.04 3.05 6.56
CA VAL A 32 16.67 3.57 6.37
C VAL A 32 16.71 5.01 5.89
N ILE A 33 17.54 5.88 6.48
CA ILE A 33 17.68 7.28 6.06
C ILE A 33 18.13 7.36 4.60
N LYS A 34 19.14 6.58 4.20
CA LYS A 34 19.59 6.51 2.80
C LYS A 34 18.46 6.11 1.85
N ARG A 35 17.65 5.10 2.24
CA ARG A 35 16.48 4.66 1.45
C ARG A 35 15.40 5.72 1.36
N THR A 36 15.08 6.41 2.45
CA THR A 36 14.06 7.46 2.48
C THR A 36 14.45 8.62 1.57
N ILE A 37 15.70 9.09 1.64
CA ILE A 37 16.20 10.17 0.78
C ILE A 37 16.09 9.77 -0.70
N LYS A 38 16.46 8.53 -1.03
CA LYS A 38 16.34 8.01 -2.40
C LYS A 38 14.87 7.96 -2.85
N ASN A 39 14.00 7.33 -2.08
CA ASN A 39 12.58 7.17 -2.41
C ASN A 39 11.88 8.53 -2.59
N HIS A 40 12.22 9.53 -1.77
CA HIS A 40 11.66 10.87 -1.90
C HIS A 40 12.07 11.52 -3.24
N LYS A 41 13.37 11.45 -3.60
CA LYS A 41 13.87 11.94 -4.90
C LYS A 41 13.17 11.25 -6.07
N ASP A 42 12.99 9.93 -5.98
CA ASP A 42 12.33 9.13 -7.02
C ASP A 42 10.86 9.55 -7.20
N ILE A 43 10.15 9.82 -6.11
CA ILE A 43 8.76 10.32 -6.13
C ILE A 43 8.68 11.71 -6.77
N GLU A 44 9.55 12.64 -6.41
CA GLU A 44 9.55 13.99 -6.98
C GLU A 44 9.88 13.98 -8.47
N ALA A 45 10.87 13.17 -8.87
CA ALA A 45 11.24 12.99 -10.28
C ALA A 45 10.07 12.44 -11.09
N ALA A 46 9.35 11.43 -10.57
CA ALA A 46 8.17 10.87 -11.22
C ALA A 46 7.04 11.89 -11.36
N LYS A 47 6.75 12.69 -10.31
CA LYS A 47 5.74 13.77 -10.36
C LYS A 47 6.08 14.81 -11.42
N LYS A 48 7.36 15.25 -11.47
CA LYS A 48 7.84 16.22 -12.47
C LYS A 48 7.74 15.67 -13.89
N ALA A 49 8.08 14.40 -14.10
CA ALA A 49 8.00 13.76 -15.41
C ALA A 49 6.55 13.75 -15.96
N VAL A 50 5.57 13.41 -15.13
CA VAL A 50 4.14 13.45 -15.51
C VAL A 50 3.70 14.88 -15.82
N TYR A 51 4.11 15.86 -15.02
CA TYR A 51 3.79 17.28 -15.26
C TYR A 51 4.34 17.79 -16.59
N VAL A 52 5.62 17.52 -16.88
CA VAL A 52 6.26 17.91 -18.14
C VAL A 52 5.58 17.22 -19.33
N ALA A 53 5.25 15.94 -19.21
CA ALA A 53 4.57 15.21 -20.28
C ALA A 53 3.19 15.80 -20.62
N LYS A 54 2.39 16.15 -19.59
CA LYS A 54 1.11 16.84 -19.77
C LYS A 54 1.29 18.19 -20.48
N ARG A 55 2.26 18.99 -20.02
CA ARG A 55 2.51 20.31 -20.59
C ARG A 55 3.00 20.25 -22.04
N ASN A 56 3.85 19.27 -22.37
CA ASN A 56 4.29 19.06 -23.74
C ASN A 56 3.13 18.65 -24.66
N ALA A 57 2.22 17.80 -24.15
CA ALA A 57 1.01 17.44 -24.89
C ALA A 57 0.11 18.66 -25.13
N GLU A 58 -0.11 19.52 -24.13
CA GLU A 58 -0.85 20.77 -24.28
C GLU A 58 -0.22 21.72 -25.32
N ILE A 59 1.10 21.86 -25.32
CA ILE A 59 1.83 22.71 -26.28
C ILE A 59 1.71 22.16 -27.70
N ASN A 60 1.81 20.84 -27.86
CA ASN A 60 1.73 20.19 -29.17
C ASN A 60 0.29 20.01 -29.68
N GLY A 61 -0.72 20.19 -28.82
CA GLY A 61 -2.12 19.88 -29.11
C GLY A 61 -2.48 18.40 -29.03
N ASP A 62 -1.63 17.58 -28.41
CA ASP A 62 -1.82 16.14 -28.22
C ASP A 62 -2.57 15.82 -26.91
N LEU A 63 -3.20 14.63 -26.84
CA LEU A 63 -3.85 14.12 -25.63
C LEU A 63 -2.88 13.26 -24.81
N TYR A 64 -2.72 13.57 -23.52
CA TYR A 64 -1.93 12.77 -22.59
C TYR A 64 -2.80 11.79 -21.79
N ALA A 65 -2.62 10.49 -22.03
CA ALA A 65 -3.26 9.44 -21.23
C ALA A 65 -2.38 9.06 -20.03
N GLU A 66 -2.95 9.10 -18.83
CA GLU A 66 -2.26 8.66 -17.61
C GLU A 66 -2.14 7.13 -17.55
N ALA A 67 -1.10 6.65 -16.86
CA ALA A 67 -0.91 5.21 -16.67
C ALA A 67 -1.96 4.61 -15.73
N ASP A 68 -2.41 3.40 -16.04
CA ASP A 68 -3.37 2.68 -15.20
C ASP A 68 -2.85 2.52 -13.75
N PRO A 69 -3.69 2.81 -12.74
CA PRO A 69 -3.30 2.71 -11.35
C PRO A 69 -3.07 1.25 -10.93
N LYS A 70 -1.94 1.01 -10.27
CA LYS A 70 -1.47 -0.34 -9.89
C LYS A 70 -1.99 -0.83 -8.55
N LEU A 71 -2.53 0.05 -7.71
CA LEU A 71 -2.90 -0.22 -6.32
C LEU A 71 -4.29 0.31 -6.03
N ILE A 72 -5.10 -0.47 -5.33
CA ILE A 72 -6.46 -0.13 -4.91
C ILE A 72 -6.51 -0.22 -3.38
N VAL A 73 -7.13 0.75 -2.72
CA VAL A 73 -7.54 0.65 -1.32
C VAL A 73 -8.99 0.25 -1.29
N ALA A 74 -9.29 -0.82 -0.55
CA ALA A 74 -10.66 -1.27 -0.32
C ALA A 74 -10.98 -1.21 1.17
N ILE A 75 -12.10 -0.59 1.52
CA ILE A 75 -12.59 -0.39 2.88
C ILE A 75 -13.97 -1.04 3.02
N ARG A 76 -14.16 -1.85 4.05
CA ARG A 76 -15.47 -2.46 4.32
C ARG A 76 -16.41 -1.51 5.05
N ILE A 77 -17.56 -1.23 4.45
CA ILE A 77 -18.57 -0.30 5.00
C ILE A 77 -19.75 -1.00 5.68
N ARG A 78 -20.06 -2.25 5.31
CA ARG A 78 -21.24 -2.98 5.84
C ARG A 78 -20.85 -4.08 6.82
N GLY A 79 -21.73 -4.35 7.79
CA GLY A 79 -21.62 -5.43 8.77
C GLY A 79 -21.73 -6.84 8.20
N ILE A 80 -21.89 -7.84 9.06
CA ILE A 80 -21.87 -9.28 8.70
C ILE A 80 -23.28 -9.86 8.47
N ASN A 81 -24.32 -9.15 8.92
CA ASN A 81 -25.70 -9.63 8.88
C ASN A 81 -26.27 -9.59 7.46
N GLY A 82 -26.98 -10.65 7.06
CA GLY A 82 -27.64 -10.73 5.74
C GLY A 82 -26.69 -10.84 4.54
N VAL A 83 -25.42 -11.19 4.75
CA VAL A 83 -24.44 -11.34 3.66
C VAL A 83 -24.50 -12.76 3.10
N SER A 84 -24.63 -12.88 1.77
CA SER A 84 -24.63 -14.18 1.10
C SER A 84 -23.32 -14.95 1.33
N PRO A 85 -23.33 -16.31 1.38
CA PRO A 85 -22.13 -17.10 1.64
C PRO A 85 -20.98 -16.83 0.65
N LYS A 86 -21.32 -16.59 -0.63
CA LYS A 86 -20.36 -16.26 -1.69
C LYS A 86 -19.62 -14.95 -1.39
N ILE A 87 -20.35 -13.90 -1.06
CA ILE A 87 -19.77 -12.57 -0.73
C ILE A 87 -18.96 -12.66 0.56
N LYS A 88 -19.47 -13.38 1.57
CA LYS A 88 -18.74 -13.63 2.83
C LYS A 88 -17.40 -14.32 2.59
N LYS A 89 -17.30 -15.23 1.61
CA LYS A 89 -16.05 -15.88 1.23
C LYS A 89 -15.10 -14.92 0.52
N ILE A 90 -15.59 -14.07 -0.39
CA ILE A 90 -14.76 -13.06 -1.08
C ILE A 90 -14.20 -12.05 -0.07
N LEU A 91 -15.01 -11.52 0.85
CA LEU A 91 -14.55 -10.61 1.90
C LEU A 91 -13.49 -11.24 2.80
N LYS A 92 -13.61 -12.54 3.10
CA LYS A 92 -12.57 -13.29 3.83
C LYS A 92 -11.27 -13.42 3.03
N LEU A 93 -11.34 -13.67 1.71
CA LEU A 93 -10.17 -13.74 0.84
C LEU A 93 -9.44 -12.40 0.75
N LEU A 94 -10.20 -11.30 0.67
CA LEU A 94 -9.66 -9.94 0.72
C LEU A 94 -9.17 -9.52 2.12
N ARG A 95 -9.41 -10.34 3.15
CA ARG A 95 -9.12 -10.08 4.57
C ARG A 95 -9.95 -8.95 5.20
N LEU A 96 -11.07 -8.56 4.58
CA LEU A 96 -12.03 -7.57 5.06
C LEU A 96 -13.05 -8.19 6.03
N ARG A 97 -12.59 -8.59 7.22
CA ARG A 97 -13.41 -9.34 8.20
C ARG A 97 -14.33 -8.46 9.04
N GLN A 98 -13.83 -7.32 9.51
CA GLN A 98 -14.55 -6.36 10.34
C GLN A 98 -14.96 -5.14 9.52
N ILE A 99 -15.93 -4.38 10.03
CA ILE A 99 -16.29 -3.07 9.49
C ILE A 99 -15.11 -2.10 9.65
N ASN A 100 -14.97 -1.16 8.74
CA ASN A 100 -13.89 -0.16 8.69
C ASN A 100 -12.48 -0.71 8.49
N ASN A 101 -12.32 -2.01 8.26
CA ASN A 101 -11.03 -2.56 7.85
C ASN A 101 -10.69 -2.09 6.44
N ALA A 102 -9.46 -1.63 6.26
CA ALA A 102 -8.89 -1.24 4.97
C ALA A 102 -7.78 -2.21 4.55
N VAL A 103 -7.72 -2.56 3.27
CA VAL A 103 -6.66 -3.40 2.70
C VAL A 103 -6.21 -2.83 1.36
N PHE A 104 -4.89 -2.74 1.19
CA PHE A 104 -4.25 -2.46 -0.09
C PHE A 104 -4.25 -3.73 -0.96
N ILE A 105 -4.77 -3.62 -2.17
CA ILE A 105 -4.93 -4.69 -3.15
C ILE A 105 -4.22 -4.28 -4.43
N LYS A 106 -3.42 -5.18 -5.01
CA LYS A 106 -2.85 -4.97 -6.34
C LYS A 106 -3.97 -4.98 -7.40
N ALA A 107 -3.95 -3.99 -8.30
CA ALA A 107 -4.89 -3.91 -9.41
C ALA A 107 -4.59 -5.03 -10.43
N ASN A 108 -5.41 -6.07 -10.41
CA ASN A 108 -5.37 -7.19 -11.35
C ASN A 108 -6.80 -7.42 -11.88
N ALA A 109 -6.94 -8.00 -13.07
CA ALA A 109 -8.26 -8.28 -13.64
C ALA A 109 -9.17 -9.10 -12.70
N SER A 110 -8.59 -10.08 -11.99
CA SER A 110 -9.33 -10.91 -11.03
C SER A 110 -9.75 -10.15 -9.77
N THR A 111 -8.90 -9.26 -9.25
CA THR A 111 -9.24 -8.50 -8.03
C THR A 111 -10.32 -7.47 -8.32
N ILE A 112 -10.30 -6.84 -9.51
CA ILE A 112 -11.37 -5.94 -9.97
C ILE A 112 -12.70 -6.69 -10.10
N LYS A 113 -12.70 -7.90 -10.69
CA LYS A 113 -13.91 -8.74 -10.76
C LYS A 113 -14.44 -9.12 -9.37
N MET A 114 -13.55 -9.45 -8.42
CA MET A 114 -13.95 -9.73 -7.04
C MET A 114 -14.54 -8.50 -6.36
N LEU A 115 -13.95 -7.32 -6.55
CA LEU A 115 -14.44 -6.06 -6.00
C LEU A 115 -15.83 -5.71 -6.55
N ARG A 116 -16.06 -5.88 -7.87
CA ARG A 116 -17.38 -5.70 -8.49
C ARG A 116 -18.47 -6.59 -7.89
N LEU A 117 -18.12 -7.80 -7.43
CA LEU A 117 -19.09 -8.69 -6.77
C LEU A 117 -19.43 -8.28 -5.33
N VAL A 118 -18.56 -7.49 -4.69
CA VAL A 118 -18.73 -7.06 -3.28
C VAL A 118 -18.94 -5.56 -3.13
N ASP A 119 -19.18 -4.86 -4.25
CA ASP A 119 -19.44 -3.42 -4.37
C ASP A 119 -20.41 -2.88 -3.29
N PRO A 120 -21.54 -3.55 -2.97
CA PRO A 120 -22.48 -3.04 -1.96
C PRO A 120 -21.94 -3.05 -0.52
N TYR A 121 -20.85 -3.78 -0.26
CA TYR A 121 -20.30 -4.00 1.08
C TYR A 121 -18.96 -3.30 1.30
N VAL A 122 -18.33 -2.81 0.22
CA VAL A 122 -16.96 -2.30 0.20
C VAL A 122 -16.90 -1.06 -0.68
N THR A 123 -16.31 0.01 -0.17
CA THR A 123 -15.92 1.16 -0.98
C THR A 123 -14.45 1.01 -1.34
N TYR A 124 -14.07 1.27 -2.60
CA TYR A 124 -12.68 1.20 -3.02
C TYR A 124 -12.32 2.33 -3.98
N GLY A 125 -11.03 2.66 -4.03
CA GLY A 125 -10.49 3.70 -4.87
C GLY A 125 -8.97 3.60 -4.98
N TYR A 126 -8.38 4.54 -5.71
CA TYR A 126 -6.94 4.62 -5.90
C TYR A 126 -6.34 5.56 -4.83
N PRO A 127 -5.40 5.09 -3.99
CA PRO A 127 -4.80 5.93 -2.96
C PRO A 127 -3.82 6.94 -3.57
N THR A 128 -3.59 8.03 -2.84
CA THR A 128 -2.49 8.95 -3.12
C THR A 128 -1.28 8.63 -2.23
N LEU A 129 -0.14 9.27 -2.47
CA LEU A 129 1.08 9.06 -1.66
C LEU A 129 0.95 9.52 -0.21
N GLU A 130 0.02 10.43 0.08
CA GLU A 130 -0.21 10.98 1.43
C GLU A 130 -1.21 10.14 2.24
N THR A 131 -2.01 9.31 1.56
CA THR A 131 -3.07 8.47 2.14
C THR A 131 -2.50 7.19 2.75
#